data_AF-A0AAV4AA15-F1
#
_entry.id   AF-A0AAV4AA15-F1
#
_cell.length_a   1.000
_cell.length_b   1.000
_cell.length_c   1.000
_cell.angle_alpha   90.00
_cell.angle_beta   90.00
_cell.angle_gamma   90.00
#
_symmetry.space_group_name_H-M   'P 1'
#
loop_
_entity.id
_entity.type
_entity.pdbx_description
1 polymer ?
#
loop_
_entity_poly.entity_id
_entity_poly.type
_entity_poly.pdbx_seq_one_letter_code
_entity_poly.pdbx_strand_id
1 'polypeptide(L)'
;MVSSGTLVPVQKKMDKILQLSIPVKKKEVRSLLGLVNYYRHFIADFASISAPLSDLLHKGTPEKVQWTPRCDQSLAEIKRLFSSPPILIIPDMQETFVVRSDASDFGVGAVLLQDRDGTLMPCRYASRKLLPRECKYSAIEREALVLVFAVTKFQRYLIFKHFVLQTDHKPLAYLRTGSPKNARLMRWALALQEFSFQVVHIPGSENVHADVLSRLC
;
A
#
# COMPACT_ATOMS: atom_id res chain seq x y z
N MET A 1 -13.43 -14.92 0.78
CA MET A 1 -14.15 -15.92 -0.02
C MET A 1 -14.03 -15.51 -1.47
N VAL A 2 -13.97 -16.49 -2.37
CA VAL A 2 -14.10 -16.24 -3.81
C VAL A 2 -15.59 -16.20 -4.11
N SER A 3 -16.08 -15.09 -4.66
CA SER A 3 -17.44 -14.98 -5.19
C SER A 3 -17.34 -14.39 -6.58
N SER A 4 -17.76 -15.13 -7.61
CA SER A 4 -17.88 -14.65 -8.99
C SER A 4 -16.64 -13.91 -9.56
N GLY A 5 -15.42 -14.41 -9.31
CA GLY A 5 -14.19 -13.77 -9.82
C GLY A 5 -13.64 -12.61 -8.97
N THR A 6 -14.31 -12.30 -7.85
CA THR A 6 -13.91 -11.25 -6.90
C THR A 6 -13.42 -11.87 -5.58
N LEU A 7 -12.42 -11.25 -4.96
CA LEU A 7 -11.99 -11.53 -3.60
C LEU A 7 -12.73 -10.61 -2.63
N VAL A 8 -13.53 -11.20 -1.74
CA VAL A 8 -14.17 -10.48 -0.63
C VAL A 8 -13.66 -11.04 0.71
N PRO A 9 -13.45 -10.22 1.75
CA PRO A 9 -13.15 -10.71 3.10
C PRO A 9 -14.21 -11.74 3.59
N VAL A 10 -13.80 -12.67 4.46
CA VAL A 10 -14.70 -13.72 4.98
C VAL A 10 -15.59 -13.15 6.08
N GLN A 11 -16.92 -13.17 5.90
CA GLN A 11 -17.92 -12.54 6.79
C GLN A 11 -17.71 -12.82 8.29
N LYS A 12 -17.55 -14.09 8.69
CA LYS A 12 -17.35 -14.49 10.10
C LYS A 12 -16.14 -13.84 10.79
N LYS A 13 -15.11 -13.44 10.05
CA LYS A 13 -13.94 -12.74 10.61
C LYS A 13 -14.13 -11.22 10.60
N MET A 14 -15.01 -10.70 9.74
CA MET A 14 -15.39 -9.28 9.70
C MET A 14 -16.29 -8.94 10.88
N ASP A 15 -17.23 -9.83 11.24
CA ASP A 15 -18.13 -9.63 12.38
C ASP A 15 -17.35 -9.43 13.69
N LYS A 16 -16.25 -10.19 13.85
CA LYS A 16 -15.33 -10.00 14.98
C LYS A 16 -14.77 -8.59 15.02
N ILE A 17 -14.37 -8.01 13.88
CA ILE A 17 -13.80 -6.66 13.80
C ILE A 17 -14.87 -5.60 14.11
N LEU A 18 -16.09 -5.79 13.59
CA LEU A 18 -17.21 -4.87 13.81
C LEU A 18 -17.61 -4.82 15.30
N GLN A 19 -17.57 -5.97 15.98
CA GLN A 19 -17.94 -6.12 17.39
C GLN A 19 -16.79 -5.87 18.38
N LEU A 20 -15.59 -5.47 17.92
CA LEU A 20 -14.47 -5.18 18.83
C LEU A 20 -14.80 -4.04 19.79
N SER A 21 -14.56 -4.32 21.07
CA SER A 21 -14.45 -3.31 22.12
C SER A 21 -13.15 -2.52 21.99
N ILE A 22 -13.14 -1.32 22.57
CA ILE A 22 -11.96 -0.44 22.58
C ILE A 22 -10.85 -1.11 23.40
N PRO A 23 -9.65 -1.35 22.82
CA PRO A 23 -8.51 -1.88 23.55
C PRO A 23 -8.08 -0.99 24.72
N VAL A 24 -7.90 -1.58 25.89
CA VAL A 24 -7.39 -0.92 27.10
C VAL A 24 -5.92 -1.25 27.38
N LYS A 25 -5.41 -2.34 26.80
CA LYS A 25 -4.02 -2.81 26.97
C LYS A 25 -3.30 -2.96 25.63
N LYS A 26 -1.98 -2.77 25.62
CA LYS A 26 -1.14 -2.95 24.41
C LYS A 26 -1.29 -4.32 23.76
N LYS A 27 -1.47 -5.39 24.56
CA LYS A 27 -1.69 -6.75 24.04
C LYS A 27 -2.94 -6.83 23.16
N GLU A 28 -4.00 -6.14 23.55
CA GLU A 28 -5.26 -6.10 22.79
C GLU A 28 -5.09 -5.30 21.51
N VAL A 29 -4.38 -4.16 21.56
CA VAL A 29 -4.02 -3.38 20.36
C VAL A 29 -3.18 -4.20 19.38
N ARG A 30 -2.21 -5.00 19.86
CA ARG A 30 -1.43 -5.92 19.01
C ARG A 30 -2.32 -6.98 18.36
N SER A 31 -3.25 -7.57 19.12
CA SER A 31 -4.17 -8.57 18.60
C SER A 31 -5.10 -7.99 17.54
N LEU A 32 -5.63 -6.79 17.79
CA LEU A 32 -6.42 -5.99 16.84
C LEU A 32 -5.64 -5.75 15.55
N LEU A 33 -4.46 -5.13 15.65
CA LEU A 33 -3.64 -4.83 14.48
C LEU A 33 -3.21 -6.10 13.74
N GLY A 34 -2.95 -7.21 14.43
CA GLY A 34 -2.67 -8.49 13.80
C GLY A 34 -3.83 -8.98 12.93
N LEU A 35 -5.07 -8.88 13.44
CA LEU A 35 -6.27 -9.27 12.71
C LEU A 35 -6.52 -8.35 11.51
N VAL A 36 -6.43 -7.04 11.68
CA VAL A 36 -6.72 -6.08 10.61
C VAL A 36 -5.61 -6.08 9.55
N ASN A 37 -4.34 -6.28 9.95
CA ASN A 37 -3.22 -6.44 9.02
C ASN A 37 -3.40 -7.61 8.04
N TYR A 38 -4.12 -8.66 8.42
CA TYR A 38 -4.43 -9.76 7.50
C TYR A 38 -5.17 -9.27 6.25
N TYR A 39 -6.02 -8.25 6.41
CA TYR A 39 -6.87 -7.69 5.36
C TYR A 39 -6.31 -6.43 4.72
N ARG A 40 -5.10 -5.98 5.11
CA ARG A 40 -4.47 -4.75 4.59
C ARG A 40 -4.44 -4.64 3.06
N HIS A 41 -4.42 -5.76 2.35
CA HIS A 41 -4.36 -5.78 0.89
C HIS A 41 -5.72 -5.48 0.22
N PHE A 42 -6.81 -5.55 0.99
CA PHE A 42 -8.16 -5.12 0.60
C PHE A 42 -8.42 -3.65 0.92
N ILE A 43 -7.53 -2.97 1.65
CA ILE A 43 -7.82 -1.64 2.17
C ILE A 43 -6.86 -0.66 1.52
N ALA A 44 -7.42 0.25 0.73
CA ALA A 44 -6.69 1.44 0.33
C ALA A 44 -6.31 2.22 1.60
N ASP A 45 -5.06 2.67 1.63
CA ASP A 45 -4.50 3.60 2.61
C ASP A 45 -4.38 3.01 4.03
N PHE A 46 -4.23 1.68 4.10
CA PHE A 46 -4.23 0.97 5.35
C PHE A 46 -3.18 1.46 6.36
N ALA A 47 -1.98 1.84 5.89
CA ALA A 47 -0.89 2.31 6.74
C ALA A 47 -1.25 3.61 7.51
N SER A 48 -1.87 4.56 6.82
CA SER A 48 -2.39 5.82 7.37
C SER A 48 -3.53 5.57 8.33
N ILE A 49 -4.51 4.77 7.90
CA ILE A 49 -5.68 4.45 8.72
C ILE A 49 -5.25 3.76 10.01
N SER A 50 -4.31 2.82 9.96
CA SER A 50 -3.82 2.08 11.14
C SER A 50 -2.70 2.79 11.90
N ALA A 51 -2.27 3.97 11.45
CA ALA A 51 -1.19 4.76 12.04
C ALA A 51 -1.43 5.06 13.53
N PRO A 52 -2.59 5.63 13.94
CA PRO A 52 -2.80 6.00 15.33
C PRO A 52 -2.76 4.80 16.27
N LEU A 53 -3.26 3.64 15.81
CA LEU A 53 -3.25 2.39 16.57
C LEU A 53 -1.85 1.79 16.68
N SER A 54 -1.03 1.93 15.64
CA SER A 54 0.35 1.45 15.63
C SER A 54 1.24 2.25 16.56
N ASP A 55 1.02 3.57 16.65
CA ASP A 55 1.78 4.47 17.51
C ASP A 55 1.59 4.14 19.01
N LEU A 56 0.44 3.57 19.39
CA LEU A 56 0.19 3.05 20.74
C LEU A 56 1.16 1.92 21.14
N LEU A 57 1.78 1.24 20.18
CA LEU A 57 2.67 0.10 20.41
C LEU A 57 4.16 0.46 20.47
N HIS A 58 4.52 1.73 20.29
CA HIS A 58 5.91 2.17 20.31
C HIS A 58 6.63 1.83 21.63
N LYS A 59 7.95 1.63 21.53
CA LYS A 59 8.80 1.48 22.72
C LYS A 59 8.73 2.77 23.54
N GLY A 60 8.50 2.64 24.84
CA GLY A 60 8.36 3.78 25.75
C GLY A 60 6.92 4.23 26.02
N THR A 61 5.90 3.75 25.28
CA THR A 61 4.51 4.05 25.64
C THR A 61 4.03 3.17 26.82
N PRO A 62 3.07 3.63 27.65
CA PRO A 62 2.59 2.85 28.81
C PRO A 62 1.87 1.55 28.39
N GLU A 63 1.85 0.53 29.27
CA GLU A 63 1.09 -0.72 29.02
C GLU A 63 -0.43 -0.50 29.01
N LYS A 64 -0.90 0.46 29.82
CA LYS A 64 -2.26 0.98 29.75
C LYS A 64 -2.35 1.93 28.55
N VAL A 65 -3.24 1.61 27.63
CA VAL A 65 -3.42 2.38 26.39
C VAL A 65 -4.02 3.74 26.73
N GLN A 66 -3.37 4.81 26.29
CA GLN A 66 -3.96 6.13 26.25
C GLN A 66 -4.71 6.28 24.93
N TRP A 67 -6.00 5.94 24.96
CA TRP A 67 -6.86 6.03 23.79
C TRP A 67 -7.13 7.50 23.46
N THR A 68 -6.91 7.89 22.21
CA THR A 68 -7.07 9.28 21.75
C THR A 68 -8.22 9.38 20.75
N PRO A 69 -8.78 10.57 20.49
CA PRO A 69 -9.79 10.76 19.45
C PRO A 69 -9.32 10.30 18.06
N ARG A 70 -8.01 10.36 17.77
CA ARG A 70 -7.43 9.82 16.53
C ARG A 70 -7.52 8.29 16.47
N CYS A 71 -7.43 7.61 17.60
CA CYS A 71 -7.61 6.16 17.68
C CYS A 71 -9.08 5.77 17.44
N ASP A 72 -10.04 6.56 17.94
CA ASP A 72 -11.46 6.36 17.65
C ASP A 72 -11.77 6.51 16.15
N GLN A 73 -11.28 7.58 15.53
CA GLN A 73 -11.45 7.80 14.09
C GLN A 73 -10.84 6.67 13.28
N SER A 74 -9.62 6.23 13.64
CA SER A 74 -8.95 5.09 13.01
C SER A 74 -9.77 3.80 13.13
N LEU A 75 -10.25 3.46 14.33
CA LEU A 75 -11.04 2.25 14.56
C LEU A 75 -12.39 2.31 13.85
N ALA A 76 -13.07 3.46 13.86
CA ALA A 76 -14.33 3.67 13.16
C ALA A 76 -14.17 3.52 11.65
N GLU A 77 -13.10 4.09 11.08
CA GLU A 77 -12.81 3.99 9.65
C GLU A 77 -12.47 2.55 9.25
N ILE A 78 -11.68 1.83 10.05
CA ILE A 78 -11.47 0.39 9.87
C ILE A 78 -12.81 -0.33 9.86
N LYS A 79 -13.68 -0.13 10.85
CA LYS A 79 -14.99 -0.79 10.88
C LYS A 79 -15.83 -0.45 9.64
N ARG A 80 -15.85 0.81 9.20
CA ARG A 80 -16.56 1.25 7.98
C ARG A 80 -16.06 0.54 6.73
N LEU A 81 -14.74 0.43 6.56
CA LEU A 81 -14.12 -0.24 5.41
C LEU A 81 -14.38 -1.74 5.39
N PHE A 82 -14.54 -2.36 6.55
CA PHE A 82 -14.99 -3.74 6.64
C PHE A 82 -16.49 -3.89 6.43
N SER A 83 -17.32 -2.87 6.69
CA SER A 83 -18.75 -2.94 6.34
C SER A 83 -19.02 -2.84 4.83
N SER A 84 -18.11 -2.21 4.08
CA SER A 84 -18.20 -2.07 2.62
C SER A 84 -16.82 -2.26 1.98
N PRO A 85 -16.28 -3.49 1.98
CA PRO A 85 -14.94 -3.74 1.46
C PRO A 85 -14.90 -3.45 -0.05
N PRO A 86 -13.83 -2.83 -0.57
CA PRO A 86 -13.71 -2.62 -2.01
C PRO A 86 -13.60 -3.97 -2.72
N ILE A 87 -14.23 -4.02 -3.89
CA ILE A 87 -14.25 -5.18 -4.78
C ILE A 87 -12.85 -5.33 -5.38
N LEU A 88 -12.05 -6.26 -4.84
CA LEU A 88 -10.82 -6.67 -5.50
C LEU A 88 -11.11 -7.78 -6.50
N ILE A 89 -10.60 -7.68 -7.71
CA ILE A 89 -10.68 -8.78 -8.67
C ILE A 89 -9.63 -9.84 -8.37
N ILE A 90 -9.91 -11.09 -8.75
CA ILE A 90 -8.90 -12.14 -8.72
C ILE A 90 -7.86 -11.84 -9.81
N PRO A 91 -6.57 -11.80 -9.45
CA PRO A 91 -5.51 -11.63 -10.43
C PRO A 91 -5.50 -12.79 -11.43
N ASP A 92 -5.60 -12.48 -12.72
CA ASP A 92 -5.36 -13.44 -13.78
C ASP A 92 -3.87 -13.42 -14.14
N MET A 93 -3.18 -14.54 -13.95
CA MET A 93 -1.76 -14.60 -14.24
C MET A 93 -1.45 -14.55 -15.74
N GLN A 94 -2.42 -14.70 -16.63
CA GLN A 94 -2.20 -14.63 -18.08
C GLN A 94 -2.26 -13.20 -18.61
N GLU A 95 -2.96 -12.32 -17.90
CA GLU A 95 -3.18 -10.93 -18.30
C GLU A 95 -2.06 -9.99 -17.85
N THR A 96 -1.94 -8.86 -18.53
CA THR A 96 -0.94 -7.83 -18.20
C THR A 96 -1.32 -7.11 -16.91
N PHE A 97 -0.35 -6.96 -16.01
CA PHE A 97 -0.52 -6.17 -14.80
C PHE A 97 -0.22 -4.70 -15.06
N VAL A 98 -0.98 -3.83 -14.40
CA VAL A 98 -0.67 -2.40 -14.28
C VAL A 98 -0.36 -2.10 -12.82
N VAL A 99 0.75 -1.43 -12.55
CA VAL A 99 1.14 -0.99 -11.21
C VAL A 99 1.02 0.53 -11.18
N ARG A 100 0.27 1.05 -10.23
CA ARG A 100 0.34 2.48 -9.85
C ARG A 100 1.01 2.61 -8.51
N SER A 101 1.80 3.66 -8.36
CA SER A 101 2.51 3.96 -7.13
C SER A 101 2.58 5.45 -6.91
N ASP A 102 2.63 5.86 -5.65
CA ASP A 102 2.81 7.25 -5.26
C ASP A 102 3.52 7.38 -3.90
N ALA A 103 4.25 8.47 -3.73
CA ALA A 103 5.04 8.79 -2.55
C ALA A 103 4.67 10.16 -1.99
N SER A 104 4.50 10.25 -0.68
CA SER A 104 4.35 11.51 0.03
C SER A 104 5.54 11.78 0.94
N ASP A 105 5.45 12.86 1.72
CA ASP A 105 6.40 13.17 2.80
C ASP A 105 6.38 12.14 3.94
N PHE A 106 5.33 11.33 4.04
CA PHE A 106 5.09 10.48 5.21
C PHE A 106 4.96 8.98 4.88
N GLY A 107 4.60 8.62 3.65
CA GLY A 107 4.47 7.23 3.25
C GLY A 107 4.55 6.96 1.77
N VAL A 108 4.45 5.67 1.47
CA VAL A 108 4.47 5.13 0.12
C VAL A 108 3.29 4.20 -0.07
N GLY A 109 2.66 4.33 -1.24
CA GLY A 109 1.49 3.57 -1.63
C GLY A 109 1.64 2.98 -3.02
N ALA A 110 1.05 1.81 -3.23
CA ALA A 110 1.00 1.14 -4.52
C ALA A 110 -0.27 0.28 -4.65
N VAL A 111 -0.76 0.17 -5.89
CA VAL A 111 -1.86 -0.72 -6.25
C VAL A 111 -1.47 -1.54 -7.47
N LEU A 112 -1.74 -2.84 -7.39
CA LEU A 112 -1.71 -3.77 -8.51
C LEU A 112 -3.09 -3.79 -9.14
N LEU A 113 -3.18 -3.52 -10.42
CA LEU A 113 -4.40 -3.39 -11.21
C LEU A 113 -4.35 -4.38 -12.38
N GLN A 114 -5.51 -4.76 -12.88
CA GLN A 114 -5.66 -5.39 -14.19
C GLN A 114 -6.86 -4.80 -14.91
N ASP A 115 -6.78 -4.78 -16.24
CA ASP A 115 -7.92 -4.43 -17.07
C ASP A 115 -8.98 -5.54 -16.97
N ARG A 116 -10.23 -5.13 -16.75
CA ARG A 116 -11.43 -5.94 -16.92
C ARG A 116 -12.40 -5.12 -17.74
N ASP A 117 -12.67 -5.59 -18.95
CA ASP A 117 -13.64 -4.99 -19.86
C ASP A 117 -13.38 -3.48 -20.10
N GLY A 118 -12.11 -3.10 -20.24
CA GLY A 118 -11.67 -1.72 -20.49
C GLY A 118 -11.55 -0.85 -19.24
N THR A 119 -11.73 -1.44 -18.05
CA THR A 119 -11.62 -0.73 -16.76
C THR A 119 -10.49 -1.33 -15.91
N LEU A 120 -9.59 -0.48 -15.43
CA LEU A 120 -8.54 -0.91 -14.50
C LEU A 120 -9.12 -1.17 -13.11
N MET A 121 -9.17 -2.44 -12.73
CA MET A 121 -9.72 -2.90 -11.47
C MET A 121 -8.60 -3.30 -10.50
N PRO A 122 -8.71 -2.97 -9.20
CA PRO A 122 -7.70 -3.29 -8.21
C PRO A 122 -7.65 -4.80 -7.93
N CYS A 123 -6.46 -5.37 -8.05
CA CYS A 123 -6.12 -6.72 -7.64
C CYS A 123 -5.63 -6.74 -6.20
N ARG A 124 -4.76 -5.79 -5.81
CA ARG A 124 -4.17 -5.68 -4.46
C ARG A 124 -3.69 -4.27 -4.16
N TYR A 125 -3.84 -3.85 -2.91
CA TYR A 125 -3.20 -2.65 -2.36
C TYR A 125 -1.95 -2.98 -1.53
N ALA A 126 -1.00 -2.05 -1.50
CA ALA A 126 0.15 -2.07 -0.63
C ALA A 126 0.51 -0.64 -0.19
N SER A 127 0.59 -0.40 1.11
CA SER A 127 1.12 0.86 1.66
C SER A 127 2.00 0.59 2.88
N ARG A 128 2.85 1.57 3.20
CA ARG A 128 3.58 1.65 4.47
C ARG A 128 3.98 3.09 4.77
N LYS A 129 4.16 3.40 6.05
CA LYS A 129 4.86 4.60 6.48
C LYS A 129 6.30 4.60 6.01
N LEU A 130 6.84 5.79 5.75
CA LEU A 130 8.26 6.01 5.62
C LEU A 130 8.93 5.82 6.99
N LEU A 131 10.12 5.23 6.96
CA LEU A 131 11.00 5.21 8.12
C LEU A 131 11.50 6.63 8.40
N PRO A 132 11.90 6.97 9.64
CA PRO A 132 12.42 8.32 9.96
C PRO A 132 13.59 8.77 9.07
N ARG A 133 14.40 7.82 8.58
CA ARG A 133 15.49 8.09 7.63
C ARG A 133 15.00 8.36 6.20
N GLU A 134 13.89 7.73 5.82
CA GLU A 134 13.30 7.85 4.48
C GLU A 134 12.48 9.13 4.34
N CYS A 135 11.93 9.67 5.43
CA CYS A 135 11.30 11.00 5.45
C CYS A 135 12.28 12.12 5.02
N LYS A 136 13.58 11.91 5.20
CA LYS A 136 14.64 12.86 4.81
C LYS A 136 15.12 12.70 3.37
N TYR A 137 14.56 11.75 2.62
CA TYR A 137 14.93 11.52 1.24
C TYR A 137 14.48 12.66 0.36
N SER A 138 15.27 12.97 -0.67
CA SER A 138 14.83 13.93 -1.70
C SER A 138 13.60 13.40 -2.43
N ALA A 139 12.85 14.27 -3.11
CA ALA A 139 11.68 13.86 -3.90
C ALA A 139 12.03 12.70 -4.86
N ILE A 140 13.12 12.81 -5.61
CA ILE A 140 13.60 11.76 -6.54
C ILE A 140 13.92 10.44 -5.81
N GLU A 141 14.48 10.51 -4.61
CA GLU A 141 14.76 9.31 -3.81
C GLU A 141 13.49 8.66 -3.26
N ARG A 142 12.48 9.45 -2.89
CA ARG A 142 11.17 8.91 -2.45
C ARG A 142 10.41 8.27 -3.59
N GLU A 143 10.48 8.87 -4.77
CA GLU A 143 9.94 8.32 -6.01
C GLU A 143 10.59 6.98 -6.36
N ALA A 144 11.92 6.93 -6.35
CA ALA A 144 12.63 5.66 -6.55
C ALA A 144 12.29 4.62 -5.47
N LEU A 145 12.10 5.05 -4.22
CA LEU A 145 11.73 4.18 -3.10
C LEU A 145 10.33 3.56 -3.27
N VAL A 146 9.31 4.34 -3.65
CA VAL A 146 7.94 3.81 -3.81
C VAL A 146 7.89 2.75 -4.91
N LEU A 147 8.70 2.92 -5.95
CA LEU A 147 8.78 1.98 -7.06
C LEU A 147 9.41 0.66 -6.66
N VAL A 148 10.58 0.71 -6.01
CA VAL A 148 11.22 -0.47 -5.45
C VAL A 148 10.29 -1.15 -4.46
N PHE A 149 9.60 -0.38 -3.61
CA PHE A 149 8.60 -0.91 -2.71
C PHE A 149 7.46 -1.63 -3.46
N ALA A 150 6.89 -1.02 -4.50
CA ALA A 150 5.78 -1.57 -5.27
C ALA A 150 6.18 -2.89 -5.95
N VAL A 151 7.29 -2.92 -6.68
CA VAL A 151 7.74 -4.14 -7.38
C VAL A 151 8.14 -5.24 -6.42
N THR A 152 8.76 -4.91 -5.28
CA THR A 152 9.11 -5.89 -4.25
C THR A 152 7.85 -6.47 -3.60
N LYS A 153 6.84 -5.64 -3.34
CA LYS A 153 5.58 -6.09 -2.74
C LYS A 153 4.75 -6.95 -3.68
N PHE A 154 4.80 -6.66 -4.98
CA PHE A 154 4.07 -7.40 -6.00
C PHE A 154 4.96 -8.39 -6.76
N GLN A 155 6.18 -8.69 -6.27
CA GLN A 155 7.18 -9.49 -6.99
C GLN A 155 6.61 -10.80 -7.53
N ARG A 156 5.81 -11.52 -6.72
CA ARG A 156 5.18 -12.79 -7.14
C ARG A 156 4.26 -12.69 -8.37
N TYR A 157 3.77 -11.49 -8.67
CA TYR A 157 2.91 -11.19 -9.82
C TYR A 157 3.70 -10.67 -11.02
N LEU A 158 4.78 -9.94 -10.75
CA LEU A 158 5.50 -9.17 -11.76
C LEU A 158 6.75 -9.87 -12.27
N ILE A 159 7.33 -10.78 -11.49
CA ILE A 159 8.53 -11.51 -11.88
C ILE A 159 8.25 -12.38 -13.10
N PHE A 160 9.17 -12.36 -14.07
CA PHE A 160 9.06 -13.04 -15.38
C PHE A 160 7.90 -12.56 -16.27
N LYS A 161 7.26 -11.43 -15.97
CA LYS A 161 6.19 -10.85 -16.79
C LYS A 161 6.52 -9.44 -17.19
N HIS A 162 6.05 -9.06 -18.38
CA HIS A 162 5.99 -7.66 -18.75
C HIS A 162 4.79 -7.00 -18.06
N PHE A 163 4.99 -5.83 -17.46
CA PHE A 163 3.92 -5.05 -16.84
C PHE A 163 4.03 -3.57 -17.18
N VAL A 164 2.95 -2.83 -16.92
CA VAL A 164 2.90 -1.38 -17.08
C VAL A 164 3.07 -0.73 -15.72
N LEU A 165 4.02 0.18 -15.60
CA LEU A 165 4.17 1.03 -14.44
C LEU A 165 3.61 2.42 -14.78
N GLN A 166 2.53 2.80 -14.11
CA GLN A 166 1.92 4.12 -14.24
C GLN A 166 2.35 5.01 -13.07
N THR A 167 2.89 6.18 -13.40
CA THR A 167 3.37 7.19 -12.45
C THR A 167 3.10 8.60 -12.99
N ASP A 168 2.93 9.56 -12.11
CA ASP A 168 2.88 10.99 -12.45
C ASP A 168 4.27 11.65 -12.48
N HIS A 169 5.34 10.89 -12.17
CA HIS A 169 6.70 11.40 -12.10
C HIS A 169 7.59 10.89 -13.24
N LYS A 170 7.92 11.77 -14.19
CA LYS A 170 8.76 11.52 -15.37
C LYS A 170 10.20 10.98 -15.15
N PRO A 171 10.91 11.27 -14.03
CA PRO A 171 12.32 10.88 -13.82
C PRO A 171 12.64 9.39 -13.78
N LEU A 172 11.65 8.50 -13.81
CA LEU A 172 11.86 7.06 -13.84
C LEU A 172 12.66 6.56 -15.05
N ALA A 173 12.56 7.25 -16.18
CA ALA A 173 13.39 6.95 -17.36
C ALA A 173 14.89 7.04 -17.01
N TYR A 174 15.28 7.97 -16.14
CA TYR A 174 16.67 8.17 -15.71
C TYR A 174 17.22 7.02 -14.87
N LEU A 175 16.39 6.30 -14.10
CA LEU A 175 16.84 5.13 -13.32
C LEU A 175 17.21 3.95 -14.21
N ARG A 176 16.65 3.86 -15.43
CA ARG A 176 16.93 2.77 -16.37
C ARG A 176 18.06 3.09 -17.34
N THR A 177 18.20 4.35 -17.75
CA THR A 177 19.15 4.76 -18.79
C THR A 177 20.36 5.54 -18.26
N GLY A 178 20.27 6.12 -17.07
CA GLY A 178 21.35 6.87 -16.46
C GLY A 178 22.21 6.00 -15.55
N SER A 179 23.51 6.30 -15.46
CA SER A 179 24.38 5.84 -14.37
C SER A 179 24.22 6.81 -13.19
N PRO A 180 23.34 6.54 -12.20
CA PRO A 180 23.05 7.49 -11.15
C PRO A 180 24.30 7.67 -10.29
N LYS A 181 24.76 8.92 -10.10
CA LYS A 181 25.91 9.19 -9.21
C LYS A 181 25.59 8.89 -7.73
N ASN A 182 24.31 8.83 -7.38
CA ASN A 182 23.85 8.47 -6.05
C ASN A 182 23.84 6.95 -5.88
N ALA A 183 24.68 6.44 -4.97
CA ALA A 183 24.80 5.01 -4.69
C ALA A 183 23.48 4.33 -4.28
N ARG A 184 22.54 5.06 -3.67
CA ARG A 184 21.20 4.53 -3.32
C ARG A 184 20.37 4.30 -4.57
N LEU A 185 20.31 5.29 -5.46
CA LEU A 185 19.59 5.19 -6.73
C LEU A 185 20.21 4.09 -7.61
N MET A 186 21.54 3.94 -7.62
CA MET A 186 22.22 2.87 -8.33
C MET A 186 21.79 1.48 -7.84
N ARG A 187 21.76 1.26 -6.52
CA ARG A 187 21.29 -0.02 -5.95
C ARG A 187 19.84 -0.31 -6.32
N TRP A 188 18.99 0.71 -6.34
CA TRP A 188 17.59 0.56 -6.72
C TRP A 188 17.40 0.33 -8.21
N ALA A 189 18.19 0.97 -9.07
CA ALA A 189 18.23 0.69 -10.49
C ALA A 189 18.59 -0.78 -10.76
N LEU A 190 19.62 -1.30 -10.09
CA LEU A 190 20.00 -2.71 -10.19
C LEU A 190 18.87 -3.66 -9.74
N ALA A 191 18.20 -3.36 -8.63
CA ALA A 191 17.06 -4.15 -8.16
C ALA A 191 15.87 -4.13 -9.16
N LEU A 192 15.70 -3.04 -9.89
CA LEU A 192 14.65 -2.91 -10.90
C LEU A 192 14.99 -3.63 -12.22
N GLN A 193 16.28 -3.94 -12.49
CA GLN A 193 16.69 -4.63 -13.73
C GLN A 193 16.18 -6.07 -13.84
N GLU A 194 15.85 -6.71 -12.71
CA GLU A 194 15.26 -8.06 -12.71
C GLU A 194 13.83 -8.07 -13.28
N PHE A 195 13.22 -6.90 -13.47
CA PHE A 195 11.82 -6.75 -13.88
C PHE A 195 11.71 -6.20 -15.31
N SER A 196 10.77 -6.76 -16.08
CA SER A 196 10.42 -6.24 -17.40
C SER A 196 9.20 -5.34 -17.30
N PHE A 197 9.36 -4.04 -17.56
CA PHE A 197 8.23 -3.10 -17.54
C PHE A 197 8.40 -1.91 -18.46
N GLN A 198 7.27 -1.34 -18.83
CA GLN A 198 7.17 -0.04 -19.50
C GLN A 198 6.67 1.01 -18.52
N VAL A 199 7.23 2.22 -18.61
CA VAL A 199 6.80 3.36 -17.80
C VAL A 199 5.82 4.19 -18.63
N VAL A 200 4.63 4.41 -18.08
CA VAL A 200 3.59 5.27 -18.67
C VAL A 200 3.34 6.41 -17.71
N HIS A 201 3.49 7.64 -18.20
CA HIS A 201 3.15 8.81 -17.42
C HIS A 201 1.64 9.01 -17.41
N ILE A 202 1.04 9.17 -16.23
CA ILE A 202 -0.38 9.52 -16.07
C ILE A 202 -0.50 10.85 -15.30
N PRO A 203 -1.50 11.68 -15.59
CA PRO A 203 -1.79 12.84 -14.75
C PRO A 203 -2.05 12.43 -13.30
N GLY A 204 -1.62 13.23 -12.32
CA GLY A 204 -1.89 12.96 -10.90
C GLY A 204 -3.39 12.81 -10.58
N SER A 205 -4.26 13.51 -11.32
CA SER A 205 -5.72 13.37 -11.23
C SER A 205 -6.24 11.98 -11.62
N GLU A 206 -5.50 11.23 -12.42
CA GLU A 206 -5.82 9.84 -12.78
C GLU A 206 -5.15 8.83 -11.83
N ASN A 207 -4.17 9.27 -11.04
CA ASN A 207 -3.48 8.46 -10.05
C ASN A 207 -4.21 8.39 -8.69
N VAL A 208 -5.53 8.61 -8.67
CA VAL A 208 -6.36 8.69 -7.45
C VAL A 208 -6.11 7.53 -6.49
N HIS A 209 -5.94 6.31 -7.03
CA HIS A 209 -5.73 5.13 -6.22
C HIS A 209 -4.39 5.06 -5.51
N ALA A 210 -3.33 5.69 -6.04
CA ALA A 210 -2.04 5.70 -5.34
C ALA A 210 -1.86 7.00 -4.55
N ASP A 211 -2.38 8.12 -5.06
CA ASP A 211 -2.39 9.43 -4.43
C ASP A 211 -3.00 9.41 -3.02
N VAL A 212 -4.17 8.78 -2.90
CA VAL A 212 -4.83 8.59 -1.60
C VAL A 212 -3.98 7.75 -0.64
N LEU A 213 -3.21 6.77 -1.15
CA LEU A 213 -2.40 5.86 -0.33
C LEU A 213 -1.15 6.50 0.24
N SER A 214 -0.64 7.54 -0.42
CA SER A 214 0.63 8.15 -0.03
C SER A 214 0.40 9.32 0.92
N ARG A 215 -0.57 10.20 0.63
CA ARG A 215 -0.68 11.54 1.25
C ARG A 215 -1.03 11.57 2.75
N LEU A 216 -1.48 10.47 3.32
CA LEU A 216 -2.00 10.41 4.70
C LEU A 216 -1.18 9.50 5.64
N CYS A 217 -0.12 8.86 5.12
CA CYS A 217 0.68 7.86 5.86
C CYS A 217 1.48 8.44 7.03
#